data_AF-A0AAT9PG10-F1
#
_entry.id   AF-A0AAT9PG10-F1
#
_cell.length_a   1.000
_cell.length_b   1.000
_cell.length_c   1.000
_cell.angle_alpha   90.00
_cell.angle_beta   90.00
_cell.angle_gamma   90.00
#
_symmetry.space_group_name_H-M   'P 1'
#
loop_
_entity.id
_entity.type
_entity.pdbx_description
1 polymer ?
#
loop_
_entity_poly.entity_id
_entity_poly.type
_entity_poly.pdbx_seq_one_letter_code
_entity_poly.pdbx_strand_id
1 'polypeptide(L)'
;MLPNNKIKRARKWLGDLHEPRDRKHPNTRSFCLGGIDIGDTTQGITNYVWQAWTDGAAIYLQRTDSTRPDRVLTDKSITSVSVAFDRNMNLVIAYQAGLESKLWVGHNGSLSGTVTASIKGSQSPMVALDDNRYATDSTSDVIFAYVKDSMLCCRYQREKYRTEHKLQLLEGDTTLYRIGMGRDNRFLFLLQKEVKN
;
A
#
# COMPACT_ATOMS: atom_id res chain seq x y z
N MET A 1 11.68 -3.24 -10.83
CA MET A 1 12.69 -2.18 -10.59
C MET A 1 12.30 -0.93 -11.35
N LEU A 2 12.16 0.21 -10.67
CA LEU A 2 11.90 1.50 -11.32
C LEU A 2 13.16 1.94 -12.08
N PRO A 3 13.10 2.18 -13.40
CA PRO A 3 14.26 2.65 -14.12
C PRO A 3 14.67 4.05 -13.63
N ASN A 4 15.92 4.17 -13.17
CA ASN A 4 16.67 5.39 -12.87
C ASN A 4 16.30 6.22 -11.64
N ASN A 5 15.48 5.75 -10.69
CA ASN A 5 15.11 6.49 -9.46
C ASN A 5 14.63 7.95 -9.69
N LYS A 6 14.23 8.31 -10.91
CA LYS A 6 13.76 9.65 -11.26
C LYS A 6 12.27 9.57 -11.54
N ILE A 7 11.49 10.12 -10.62
CA ILE A 7 10.05 10.32 -10.81
C ILE A 7 9.88 11.53 -11.74
N LYS A 8 9.28 11.34 -12.92
CA LYS A 8 8.85 12.46 -13.76
C LYS A 8 7.67 13.15 -13.08
N ARG A 9 7.78 14.46 -12.78
CA ARG A 9 6.65 15.30 -12.36
C ARG A 9 5.65 15.41 -13.52
N ALA A 10 4.70 14.50 -13.60
CA ALA A 10 3.45 14.70 -14.33
C ALA A 10 2.36 14.95 -13.28
N ARG A 11 1.47 15.91 -13.52
CA ARG A 11 0.27 16.11 -12.70
C ARG A 11 -0.65 14.92 -12.94
N LYS A 12 -0.32 13.78 -12.32
CA LYS A 12 -1.05 12.53 -12.47
C LYS A 12 -2.24 12.53 -11.51
N TRP A 13 -3.40 12.32 -12.09
CA TRP A 13 -4.66 12.34 -11.36
C TRP A 13 -4.95 10.94 -10.82
N LEU A 14 -5.83 10.87 -9.83
CA LEU A 14 -6.27 9.59 -9.26
C LEU A 14 -6.73 8.59 -10.33
N GLY A 15 -7.36 9.07 -11.41
CA GLY A 15 -7.82 8.25 -12.54
C GLY A 15 -6.70 7.61 -13.40
N ASP A 16 -5.43 7.97 -13.18
CA ASP A 16 -4.31 7.35 -13.88
C ASP A 16 -3.97 5.96 -13.32
N LEU A 17 -4.42 5.65 -12.09
CA LEU A 17 -4.28 4.34 -11.49
C LEU A 17 -5.33 3.35 -12.03
N HIS A 18 -5.03 2.06 -11.96
CA HIS A 18 -6.02 1.01 -12.18
C HIS A 18 -7.02 0.92 -11.02
N GLU A 19 -8.24 0.50 -11.33
CA GLU A 19 -9.23 0.13 -10.31
C GLU A 19 -8.67 -0.99 -9.40
N PRO A 20 -8.94 -0.97 -8.08
CA PRO A 20 -9.71 0.00 -7.30
C PRO A 20 -8.87 1.14 -6.70
N ARG A 21 -7.61 1.28 -7.12
CA ARG A 21 -6.69 2.28 -6.57
C ARG A 21 -7.02 3.70 -7.03
N ASP A 22 -7.82 3.85 -8.07
CA ASP A 22 -8.39 5.11 -8.56
C ASP A 22 -9.66 5.56 -7.81
N ARG A 23 -10.13 4.79 -6.81
CA ARG A 23 -11.30 5.17 -6.02
C ARG A 23 -10.96 6.28 -5.03
N LYS A 24 -11.83 7.28 -4.90
CA LYS A 24 -11.72 8.32 -3.86
C LYS A 24 -12.14 7.76 -2.50
N HIS A 25 -11.31 7.94 -1.49
CA HIS A 25 -11.59 7.48 -0.12
C HIS A 25 -10.77 8.27 0.91
N PRO A 26 -11.20 8.33 2.19
CA PRO A 26 -10.39 8.92 3.26
C PRO A 26 -9.13 8.08 3.52
N ASN A 27 -8.15 8.66 4.24
CA ASN A 27 -6.91 7.97 4.60
C ASN A 27 -7.14 6.76 5.53
N THR A 28 -8.27 6.72 6.24
CA THR A 28 -8.67 5.62 7.13
C THR A 28 -9.28 4.43 6.39
N ARG A 29 -9.29 4.43 5.06
CA ARG A 29 -9.75 3.34 4.22
C ARG A 29 -8.78 3.13 3.06
N SER A 30 -8.72 1.92 2.52
CA SER A 30 -7.95 1.59 1.32
C SER A 30 -8.58 0.43 0.58
N PHE A 31 -8.33 0.35 -0.74
CA PHE A 31 -8.82 -0.71 -1.60
C PHE A 31 -7.67 -1.33 -2.40
N CYS A 32 -7.75 -2.63 -2.65
CA CYS A 32 -6.85 -3.32 -3.55
C CYS A 32 -7.57 -4.47 -4.27
N LEU A 33 -6.96 -4.96 -5.35
CA LEU A 33 -7.36 -6.23 -5.94
C LEU A 33 -6.75 -7.39 -5.13
N GLY A 34 -7.48 -8.51 -5.11
CA GLY A 34 -7.05 -9.77 -4.51
C GLY A 34 -7.78 -10.96 -5.14
N GLY A 35 -7.42 -12.15 -4.66
CA GLY A 35 -8.04 -13.42 -4.98
C GLY A 35 -9.29 -13.71 -4.15
N ILE A 36 -9.76 -14.95 -4.24
CA ILE A 36 -11.01 -15.41 -3.62
C ILE A 36 -10.92 -15.36 -2.09
N ASP A 37 -9.77 -15.73 -1.52
CA ASP A 37 -9.53 -15.69 -0.08
C ASP A 37 -8.04 -15.44 0.21
N ILE A 38 -7.72 -15.16 1.47
CA ILE A 38 -6.35 -15.02 1.94
C ILE A 38 -5.63 -16.36 1.75
N GLY A 39 -4.43 -16.33 1.15
CA GLY A 39 -3.68 -17.52 0.78
C GLY A 39 -4.22 -18.31 -0.42
N ASP A 40 -5.36 -17.91 -1.01
CA ASP A 40 -5.99 -18.63 -2.10
C ASP A 40 -5.84 -17.88 -3.44
N THR A 41 -5.04 -18.47 -4.33
CA THR A 41 -4.77 -17.98 -5.68
C THR A 41 -5.50 -18.75 -6.78
N THR A 42 -6.38 -19.71 -6.43
CA THR A 42 -7.03 -20.64 -7.37
C THR A 42 -7.89 -19.96 -8.43
N GLN A 43 -8.41 -18.77 -8.13
CA GLN A 43 -9.18 -17.94 -9.04
C GLN A 43 -8.40 -16.69 -9.49
N GLY A 44 -7.06 -16.74 -9.47
CA GLY A 44 -6.23 -15.57 -9.72
C GLY A 44 -6.25 -14.55 -8.57
N ILE A 45 -5.42 -13.51 -8.68
CA ILE A 45 -5.21 -12.53 -7.60
C ILE A 45 -5.79 -11.13 -7.91
N THR A 46 -6.55 -11.02 -9.00
CA THR A 46 -7.10 -9.75 -9.48
C THR A 46 -8.61 -9.74 -9.64
N ASN A 47 -9.30 -10.81 -9.23
CA ASN A 47 -10.70 -11.03 -9.54
C ASN A 47 -11.66 -10.44 -8.50
N TYR A 48 -11.16 -10.06 -7.33
CA TYR A 48 -11.98 -9.51 -6.25
C TYR A 48 -11.42 -8.18 -5.76
N VAL A 49 -12.32 -7.28 -5.36
CA VAL A 49 -11.96 -6.04 -4.70
C VAL A 49 -12.03 -6.22 -3.19
N TRP A 50 -10.92 -5.98 -2.52
CA TRP A 50 -10.79 -5.98 -1.08
C TRP A 50 -10.69 -4.56 -0.55
N GLN A 51 -11.20 -4.35 0.66
CA GLN A 51 -11.09 -3.09 1.39
C GLN A 51 -10.50 -3.33 2.78
N ALA A 52 -9.68 -2.39 3.23
CA ALA A 52 -9.24 -2.28 4.61
C ALA A 52 -9.63 -0.93 5.18
N TRP A 53 -9.96 -0.87 6.46
CA TRP A 53 -10.22 0.38 7.16
C TRP A 53 -9.79 0.33 8.61
N THR A 54 -9.70 1.49 9.24
CA THR A 54 -9.41 1.63 10.67
C THR A 54 -10.48 2.45 11.37
N ASP A 55 -10.75 2.10 12.63
CA ASP A 55 -11.54 2.88 13.58
C ASP A 55 -10.68 3.69 14.55
N GLY A 56 -9.36 3.70 14.36
CA GLY A 56 -8.38 4.35 15.24
C GLY A 56 -7.68 3.43 16.22
N ALA A 57 -8.24 2.25 16.50
CA ALA A 57 -7.69 1.26 17.44
C ALA A 57 -7.37 -0.09 16.77
N ALA A 58 -8.10 -0.45 15.73
CA ALA A 58 -7.92 -1.67 14.98
C ALA A 58 -7.93 -1.41 13.47
N ILE A 59 -7.40 -2.39 12.73
CA ILE A 59 -7.55 -2.46 11.27
C ILE A 59 -8.40 -3.67 10.93
N TYR A 60 -9.37 -3.44 10.06
CA TYR A 60 -10.30 -4.42 9.55
C TYR A 60 -10.05 -4.66 8.06
N LEU A 61 -10.33 -5.88 7.60
CA LEU A 61 -10.22 -6.31 6.23
C LEU A 61 -11.51 -7.01 5.80
N GLN A 62 -11.92 -6.79 4.55
CA GLN A 62 -13.08 -7.44 3.99
C GLN A 62 -13.02 -7.45 2.46
N ARG A 63 -13.50 -8.53 1.83
CA ARG A 63 -13.87 -8.52 0.41
C ARG A 63 -15.15 -7.69 0.23
N THR A 64 -15.21 -6.82 -0.78
CA THR A 64 -16.32 -5.84 -0.90
C THR A 64 -17.68 -6.44 -1.22
N ASP A 65 -17.73 -7.67 -1.70
CA ASP A 65 -18.91 -8.51 -1.94
C ASP A 65 -19.24 -9.45 -0.75
N SER A 66 -18.45 -9.43 0.32
CA SER A 66 -18.70 -10.16 1.57
C SER A 66 -19.34 -9.26 2.62
N THR A 67 -20.03 -9.84 3.61
CA THR A 67 -20.69 -9.12 4.72
C THR A 67 -19.95 -9.25 6.06
N ARG A 68 -18.89 -10.06 6.12
CA ARG A 68 -18.18 -10.34 7.38
C ARG A 68 -16.77 -9.74 7.37
N PRO A 69 -16.49 -8.68 8.16
CA PRO A 69 -15.15 -8.14 8.30
C PRO A 69 -14.30 -8.96 9.27
N ASP A 70 -13.02 -9.12 8.93
CA ASP A 70 -12.01 -9.68 9.82
C ASP A 70 -11.23 -8.56 10.49
N ARG A 71 -11.01 -8.69 11.80
CA ARG A 71 -10.09 -7.80 12.53
C ARG A 71 -8.67 -8.35 12.38
N VAL A 72 -7.80 -7.59 11.71
CA VAL A 72 -6.44 -8.04 11.37
C VAL A 72 -5.45 -7.77 12.50
N LEU A 73 -5.41 -6.53 12.99
CA LEU A 73 -4.46 -6.11 14.02
C LEU A 73 -5.01 -4.95 14.84
N THR A 74 -4.40 -4.71 16.00
CA THR A 74 -4.68 -3.57 16.87
C THR A 74 -3.39 -2.80 17.15
N ASP A 75 -3.48 -1.47 17.20
CA ASP A 75 -2.40 -0.57 17.56
C ASP A 75 -2.97 0.73 18.13
N LYS A 76 -2.14 1.60 18.70
CA LYS A 76 -2.60 2.86 19.29
C LYS A 76 -2.60 3.98 18.25
N SER A 77 -3.71 4.73 18.19
CA SER A 77 -3.82 5.98 17.41
C SER A 77 -3.54 5.77 15.91
N ILE A 78 -4.24 4.83 15.30
CA ILE A 78 -4.13 4.55 13.86
C ILE A 78 -4.86 5.63 13.07
N THR A 79 -4.16 6.35 12.20
CA THR A 79 -4.73 7.50 11.46
C THR A 79 -4.86 7.27 9.96
N SER A 80 -4.16 6.27 9.42
CA SER A 80 -4.29 5.88 8.01
C SER A 80 -3.96 4.42 7.80
N VAL A 81 -4.49 3.86 6.71
CA VAL A 81 -4.26 2.48 6.29
C VAL A 81 -4.15 2.39 4.77
N SER A 82 -3.28 1.51 4.30
CA SER A 82 -3.15 1.08 2.92
C SER A 82 -3.03 -0.45 2.90
N VAL A 83 -3.73 -1.10 1.98
CA VAL A 83 -3.75 -2.57 1.87
C VAL A 83 -3.23 -3.04 0.52
N ALA A 84 -2.57 -4.19 0.49
CA ALA A 84 -2.21 -4.93 -0.70
C ALA A 84 -2.17 -6.44 -0.38
N PHE A 85 -2.18 -7.26 -1.43
CA PHE A 85 -1.78 -8.66 -1.34
C PHE A 85 -0.51 -8.88 -2.16
N ASP A 86 0.33 -9.80 -1.72
CA ASP A 86 1.39 -10.34 -2.57
C ASP A 86 0.86 -11.39 -3.54
N ARG A 87 1.77 -11.96 -4.34
CA ARG A 87 1.45 -12.96 -5.37
C ARG A 87 0.84 -14.25 -4.81
N ASN A 88 1.10 -14.57 -3.55
CA ASN A 88 0.59 -15.75 -2.86
C ASN A 88 -0.65 -15.44 -2.00
N MET A 89 -1.28 -14.28 -2.22
CA MET A 89 -2.39 -13.81 -1.41
C MET A 89 -2.05 -13.67 0.08
N ASN A 90 -0.78 -13.39 0.41
CA ASN A 90 -0.44 -12.91 1.75
C ASN A 90 -0.82 -11.43 1.88
N LEU A 91 -1.50 -11.11 2.97
CA LEU A 91 -1.92 -9.76 3.29
C LEU A 91 -0.72 -8.88 3.67
N VAL A 92 -0.67 -7.67 3.11
CA VAL A 92 0.30 -6.64 3.47
C VAL A 92 -0.43 -5.34 3.78
N ILE A 93 -0.18 -4.79 4.96
CA ILE A 93 -0.82 -3.57 5.43
C ILE A 93 0.23 -2.55 5.82
N ALA A 94 0.19 -1.39 5.18
CA ALA A 94 0.87 -0.20 5.67
C ALA A 94 -0.11 0.67 6.45
N TYR A 95 0.32 1.22 7.57
CA TYR A 95 -0.54 2.07 8.39
C TYR A 95 0.27 3.08 9.19
N GLN A 96 -0.35 4.22 9.50
CA GLN A 96 0.23 5.22 10.38
C GLN A 96 -0.32 5.01 11.78
N ALA A 97 0.57 4.82 12.76
CA ALA A 97 0.22 4.74 14.18
C ALA A 97 1.05 5.79 14.95
N GLY A 98 0.38 6.84 15.44
CA GLY A 98 1.06 8.01 16.01
C GLY A 98 2.08 8.62 15.04
N LEU A 99 3.34 8.72 15.47
CA LEU A 99 4.45 9.30 14.70
C LEU A 99 5.24 8.26 13.88
N GLU A 100 4.71 7.04 13.72
CA GLU A 100 5.39 5.96 13.02
C GLU A 100 4.57 5.45 11.84
N SER A 101 5.24 5.29 10.69
CA SER A 101 4.72 4.48 9.59
C SER A 101 5.11 3.03 9.80
N LYS A 102 4.14 2.13 9.86
CA LYS A 102 4.34 0.71 10.11
C LYS A 102 3.93 -0.13 8.91
N LEU A 103 4.62 -1.26 8.76
CA LEU A 103 4.32 -2.30 7.78
C LEU A 103 4.07 -3.61 8.51
N TRP A 104 2.86 -4.13 8.40
CA TRP A 104 2.47 -5.45 8.86
C TRP A 104 2.37 -6.41 7.67
N VAL A 105 2.90 -7.61 7.83
CA VAL A 105 2.95 -8.65 6.79
C VAL A 105 2.39 -9.95 7.35
N GLY A 106 1.39 -10.49 6.66
CA GLY A 106 0.79 -11.77 6.96
C GLY A 106 1.71 -12.95 6.64
N HIS A 107 1.47 -14.08 7.29
CA HIS A 107 2.26 -15.30 7.14
C HIS A 107 1.43 -16.42 6.56
N ASN A 108 1.98 -17.12 5.56
CA ASN A 108 1.48 -18.39 5.02
C ASN A 108 -0.02 -18.38 4.71
N GLY A 109 -0.52 -17.33 4.05
CA GLY A 109 -1.91 -17.23 3.65
C GLY A 109 -2.90 -17.12 4.82
N SER A 110 -2.49 -16.51 5.93
CA SER A 110 -3.36 -16.35 7.10
C SER A 110 -3.50 -14.89 7.54
N LEU A 111 -4.46 -14.64 8.43
CA LEU A 111 -4.61 -13.36 9.14
C LEU A 111 -3.58 -13.16 10.26
N SER A 112 -2.72 -14.16 10.53
CA SER A 112 -1.59 -14.00 11.45
C SER A 112 -0.41 -13.35 10.73
N GLY A 113 0.35 -12.50 11.42
CA GLY A 113 1.43 -11.74 10.81
C GLY A 113 2.22 -10.93 11.81
N THR A 114 3.22 -10.21 11.32
CA THR A 114 4.15 -9.42 12.16
C THR A 114 4.40 -8.04 11.57
N VAL A 115 4.66 -7.08 12.47
CA VAL A 115 5.17 -5.76 12.07
C VAL A 115 6.61 -5.93 11.61
N THR A 116 6.82 -5.86 10.31
CA THR A 116 8.12 -6.08 9.66
C THR A 116 8.95 -4.80 9.57
N ALA A 117 8.29 -3.63 9.56
CA ALA A 117 8.97 -2.33 9.64
C ALA A 117 8.18 -1.35 10.50
N SER A 118 8.90 -0.55 11.29
CA SER A 118 8.38 0.67 11.91
C SER A 118 9.35 1.81 11.68
N ILE A 119 8.88 2.87 11.04
CA ILE A 119 9.68 4.01 10.62
C ILE A 119 9.24 5.22 11.43
N LYS A 120 10.08 5.65 12.37
CA LYS A 120 9.79 6.81 13.22
C LYS A 120 9.98 8.12 12.46
N GLY A 121 9.08 9.08 12.70
CA GLY A 121 9.11 10.40 12.08
C GLY A 121 8.68 10.41 10.61
N SER A 122 8.17 9.29 10.10
CA SER A 122 7.61 9.22 8.75
C SER A 122 6.10 9.33 8.76
N GLN A 123 5.56 9.62 7.58
CA GLN A 123 4.14 9.87 7.35
C GLN A 123 3.68 9.29 6.02
N SER A 124 2.36 9.25 5.86
CA SER A 124 1.67 8.85 4.62
C SER A 124 2.09 7.48 4.08
N PRO A 125 2.07 6.41 4.91
CA PRO A 125 2.49 5.08 4.47
C PRO A 125 1.51 4.46 3.50
N MET A 126 2.02 3.90 2.41
CA MET A 126 1.25 3.28 1.34
C MET A 126 1.88 1.96 0.92
N VAL A 127 1.04 0.99 0.52
CA VAL A 127 1.48 -0.30 -0.06
C VAL A 127 0.70 -0.64 -1.32
N ALA A 128 1.38 -1.19 -2.32
CA ALA A 128 0.75 -1.79 -3.51
C ALA A 128 1.69 -2.80 -4.17
N LEU A 129 1.09 -3.80 -4.83
CA LEU A 129 1.80 -4.73 -5.71
C LEU A 129 2.18 -4.01 -7.02
N ASP A 130 3.42 -4.19 -7.48
CA ASP A 130 3.95 -3.46 -8.64
C ASP A 130 3.62 -4.08 -10.01
N ASP A 131 3.34 -5.37 -10.10
CA ASP A 131 2.78 -5.95 -11.32
C ASP A 131 1.84 -7.10 -10.97
N ASN A 132 0.58 -6.96 -11.38
CA ASN A 132 -0.47 -7.96 -11.18
C ASN A 132 -0.95 -8.60 -12.50
N ARG A 133 -0.32 -8.27 -13.64
CA ARG A 133 -0.80 -8.61 -14.99
C ARG A 133 -0.56 -10.06 -15.38
N TYR A 134 0.51 -10.66 -14.88
CA TYR A 134 0.89 -12.02 -15.24
C TYR A 134 0.92 -12.93 -14.02
N ALA A 135 0.23 -14.06 -14.11
CA ALA A 135 0.15 -15.02 -13.01
C ALA A 135 1.51 -15.63 -12.65
N THR A 136 2.41 -15.71 -13.63
CA THR A 136 3.67 -16.44 -13.61
C THR A 136 4.91 -15.58 -13.44
N ASP A 137 4.78 -14.24 -13.41
CA ASP A 137 5.94 -13.37 -13.22
C ASP A 137 6.32 -13.34 -11.74
N SER A 138 7.41 -14.04 -11.40
CA SER A 138 7.94 -14.09 -10.03
C SER A 138 8.66 -12.81 -9.61
N THR A 139 8.70 -11.79 -10.48
CA THR A 139 9.46 -10.57 -10.22
C THR A 139 8.66 -9.44 -9.58
N SER A 140 7.35 -9.63 -9.36
CA SER A 140 6.51 -8.63 -8.69
C SER A 140 6.80 -8.51 -7.19
N ASP A 141 6.81 -7.28 -6.68
CA ASP A 141 6.89 -6.98 -5.25
C ASP A 141 5.70 -6.19 -4.78
N VAL A 142 5.31 -6.44 -3.53
CA VAL A 142 4.63 -5.39 -2.76
C VAL A 142 5.66 -4.31 -2.38
N ILE A 143 5.39 -3.08 -2.80
CA ILE A 143 6.19 -1.90 -2.50
C ILE A 143 5.59 -1.20 -1.29
N PHE A 144 6.39 -1.00 -0.24
CA PHE A 144 6.04 -0.15 0.91
C PHE A 144 6.70 1.21 0.75
N ALA A 145 5.90 2.28 0.70
CA ALA A 145 6.38 3.65 0.52
C ALA A 145 5.89 4.57 1.63
N TYR A 146 6.67 5.60 1.93
CA TYR A 146 6.39 6.59 2.97
C TYR A 146 7.20 7.87 2.72
N VAL A 147 6.84 8.94 3.41
CA VAL A 147 7.62 10.20 3.42
C VAL A 147 8.32 10.33 4.76
N LYS A 148 9.63 10.59 4.74
CA LYS A 148 10.44 10.83 5.94
C LYS A 148 11.39 11.99 5.66
N ASP A 149 11.44 13.00 6.53
CA ASP A 149 12.31 14.17 6.38
C ASP A 149 12.20 14.84 4.98
N SER A 150 10.96 14.99 4.50
CA SER A 150 10.64 15.46 3.13
C SER A 150 11.20 14.60 1.99
N MET A 151 11.70 13.40 2.26
CA MET A 151 12.13 12.43 1.26
C MET A 151 11.03 11.39 1.04
N LEU A 152 10.61 11.19 -0.20
CA LEU A 152 9.86 10.00 -0.59
C LEU A 152 10.81 8.81 -0.58
N CYS A 153 10.51 7.82 0.26
CA CYS A 153 11.26 6.59 0.39
C CYS A 153 10.38 5.38 0.04
N CYS A 154 11.01 4.28 -0.35
CA CYS A 154 10.34 2.99 -0.45
C CYS A 154 11.23 1.83 0.00
N ARG A 155 10.59 0.70 0.29
CA ARG A 155 11.20 -0.59 0.61
C ARG A 155 10.50 -1.69 -0.17
N TYR A 156 11.26 -2.68 -0.62
CA TYR A 156 10.76 -3.75 -1.50
C TYR A 156 10.60 -5.09 -0.77
N GLN A 157 9.59 -5.86 -1.18
CA GLN A 157 9.33 -7.20 -0.66
C GLN A 157 10.50 -8.16 -0.91
N ARG A 158 11.12 -8.17 -2.10
CA ARG A 158 12.31 -9.00 -2.41
C ARG A 158 13.50 -8.78 -1.46
N GLU A 159 13.60 -7.59 -0.86
CA GLU A 159 14.63 -7.23 0.12
C GLU A 159 14.14 -7.41 1.56
N LYS A 160 13.01 -8.09 1.74
CA LYS A 160 12.32 -8.29 3.04
C LYS A 160 12.07 -6.97 3.77
N TYR A 161 11.89 -5.88 3.01
CA TYR A 161 11.72 -4.52 3.53
C TYR A 161 12.85 -4.03 4.45
N ARG A 162 14.07 -4.56 4.31
CA ARG A 162 15.22 -4.17 5.14
C ARG A 162 15.93 -2.92 4.63
N THR A 163 15.99 -2.75 3.31
CA THR A 163 16.67 -1.63 2.66
C THR A 163 15.70 -0.50 2.40
N GLU A 164 16.08 0.73 2.77
CA GLU A 164 15.36 1.96 2.41
C GLU A 164 15.98 2.58 1.16
N HIS A 165 15.15 2.80 0.15
CA HIS A 165 15.52 3.47 -1.08
C HIS A 165 14.94 4.88 -1.11
N LYS A 166 15.81 5.89 -1.22
CA LYS A 166 15.41 7.28 -1.36
C LYS A 166 15.09 7.56 -2.83
N LEU A 167 13.86 7.99 -3.11
CA LEU A 167 13.38 8.21 -4.48
C LEU A 167 13.45 9.67 -4.87
N GLN A 168 12.88 10.56 -4.04
CA GLN A 168 12.73 11.96 -4.43
C GLN A 168 12.60 12.87 -3.21
N LEU A 169 13.38 13.96 -3.20
CA LEU A 169 13.14 15.08 -2.29
C LEU A 169 11.86 15.81 -2.69
N LEU A 170 10.94 15.92 -1.74
CA LEU A 170 9.66 16.60 -1.87
C LEU A 170 9.83 18.07 -1.46
N GLU A 171 9.15 18.96 -2.18
CA GLU A 171 9.14 20.39 -1.90
C GLU A 171 7.88 20.77 -1.12
N GLY A 172 8.03 21.65 -0.13
CA GLY A 172 6.93 22.16 0.68
C GLY A 172 6.16 21.07 1.43
N ASP A 173 4.90 21.35 1.75
CA ASP A 173 4.00 20.42 2.45
C ASP A 173 3.41 19.35 1.50
N THR A 174 4.26 18.65 0.75
CA THR A 174 3.85 17.59 -0.16
C THR A 174 3.85 16.23 0.55
N THR A 175 2.74 15.50 0.43
CA THR A 175 2.56 14.17 1.03
C THR A 175 2.37 13.10 -0.04
N LEU A 176 2.59 11.84 0.35
CA LEU A 176 2.28 10.69 -0.50
C LEU A 176 0.78 10.40 -0.44
N TYR A 177 0.08 10.58 -1.56
CA TYR A 177 -1.37 10.42 -1.61
C TYR A 177 -1.78 9.00 -1.96
N ARG A 178 -1.27 8.43 -3.06
CA ARG A 178 -1.60 7.06 -3.51
C ARG A 178 -0.41 6.42 -4.21
N ILE A 179 -0.37 5.09 -4.21
CA ILE A 179 0.54 4.33 -5.06
C ILE A 179 -0.20 3.18 -5.74
N GLY A 180 0.36 2.69 -6.83
CA GLY A 180 -0.14 1.51 -7.52
C GLY A 180 0.20 1.53 -8.99
N MET A 181 -0.31 0.53 -9.71
CA MET A 181 -0.11 0.45 -11.15
C MET A 181 -0.96 1.45 -11.90
N GLY A 182 -0.29 2.22 -12.75
CA GLY A 182 -0.90 3.13 -13.70
C GLY A 182 -1.38 2.41 -14.95
N ARG A 183 -2.36 3.00 -15.61
CA ARG A 183 -2.91 2.55 -16.90
C ARG A 183 -1.87 2.52 -18.03
N ASP A 184 -0.76 3.24 -17.87
CA ASP A 184 0.41 3.20 -18.75
C ASP A 184 1.40 2.07 -18.42
N ASN A 185 0.98 1.08 -17.61
CA ASN A 185 1.80 -0.03 -17.15
C ASN A 185 3.07 0.40 -16.40
N ARG A 186 2.98 1.50 -15.64
CA ARG A 186 4.06 1.98 -14.78
C ARG A 186 3.59 2.08 -13.36
N PHE A 187 4.44 1.72 -12.41
CA PHE A 187 4.16 1.96 -11.01
C PHE A 187 4.24 3.46 -10.71
N LEU A 188 3.20 4.00 -10.08
CA LEU A 188 3.05 5.42 -9.83
C LEU A 188 3.09 5.74 -8.35
N PHE A 189 3.69 6.88 -8.03
CA PHE A 189 3.56 7.56 -6.74
C PHE A 189 2.80 8.86 -7.01
N LEU A 190 1.55 8.93 -6.56
CA LEU A 190 0.74 10.13 -6.64
C LEU A 190 1.00 10.97 -5.39
N LEU A 191 1.42 12.21 -5.60
CA LEU A 191 1.74 13.17 -4.56
C LEU A 191 0.66 14.23 -4.48
N GLN A 192 0.36 14.71 -3.28
CA GLN A 192 -0.59 15.80 -3.06
C GLN A 192 0.11 16.90 -2.25
N LYS A 193 -0.07 18.15 -2.69
CA LYS A 193 0.35 19.31 -1.89
C LYS A 193 -0.77 19.66 -0.93
N GLU A 194 -0.48 19.77 0.36
CA GLU A 194 -1.45 20.31 1.29
C GLU A 194 -1.65 21.80 1.00
N VAL A 195 -2.91 22.19 0.81
CA VAL A 195 -3.29 23.59 0.77
C VAL A 195 -3.61 23.98 2.21
N LYS A 196 -2.68 24.68 2.86
CA LYS A 196 -2.96 25.34 4.14
C LYS A 196 -3.97 26.45 3.86
N ASN A 197 -5.18 26.31 4.40
CA ASN A 197 -6.16 27.39 4.47
C ASN A 197 -5.68 28.46 5.45
#